data_AF-A3XC30-F1
#
_entry.id   AF-A3XC30-F1
#
_cell.length_a   1.000
_cell.length_b   1.000
_cell.length_c   1.000
_cell.angle_alpha   90.00
_cell.angle_beta   90.00
_cell.angle_gamma   90.00
#
_symmetry.space_group_name_H-M   'P 1'
#
loop_
_entity.id
_entity.type
_entity.pdbx_description
1 polymer ?
#
loop_
_entity_poly.entity_id
_entity_poly.type
_entity_poly.pdbx_seq_one_letter_code
_entity_poly.pdbx_strand_id
1 'polypeptide(L)'
;MPFILGAVAVIAAAYFWIQRARNAAEMGHELLDVANDIRLAARRFGFRRRNNLHPAETIDDPKIALAALGASFLELDDFPTAEQKEALIRGLREELKIPHEEAEELVLLGRWIMGECGGAQQAISRLSRRLYKLSEQTHFNTLVSLIQSIVKYGNGTLSQSQKTALEDVQHGLKIR
;
A
#
# COMPACT_ATOMS: atom_id res chain seq x y z
N MET A 1 15.73 40.21 -14.05
CA MET A 1 15.86 38.76 -14.35
C MET A 1 14.85 37.86 -13.60
N PRO A 2 13.55 38.20 -13.44
CA PRO A 2 12.56 37.27 -12.85
C PRO A 2 11.91 36.33 -13.88
N PHE A 3 11.89 36.71 -15.16
CA PHE A 3 11.20 35.97 -16.22
C PHE A 3 11.82 34.61 -16.53
N ILE A 4 13.16 34.49 -16.44
CA ILE A 4 13.86 33.22 -16.69
C ILE A 4 13.61 32.24 -15.53
N LEU A 5 13.63 32.70 -14.29
CA LEU A 5 13.29 31.89 -13.11
C LEU A 5 11.82 31.44 -13.14
N GLY A 6 10.90 32.33 -13.53
CA GLY A 6 9.49 31.99 -13.73
C GLY A 6 9.29 30.93 -14.82
N ALA A 7 10.00 31.06 -15.95
CA ALA A 7 9.94 30.08 -17.03
C ALA A 7 10.49 28.71 -16.61
N VAL A 8 11.60 28.67 -15.88
CA VAL A 8 12.18 27.41 -15.35
C VAL A 8 11.23 26.76 -14.34
N ALA A 9 10.59 27.53 -13.46
CA ALA A 9 9.62 26.99 -12.51
C ALA A 9 8.38 26.39 -13.21
N VAL A 10 7.88 27.05 -14.26
CA VAL A 10 6.75 26.54 -15.07
C VAL A 10 7.15 25.26 -15.82
N ILE A 11 8.35 25.20 -16.39
CA ILE A 11 8.85 24.01 -17.09
C ILE A 11 9.06 22.85 -16.10
N ALA A 12 9.62 23.10 -14.93
CA ALA A 12 9.78 22.09 -13.88
C ALA A 12 8.42 21.57 -13.37
N ALA A 13 7.45 22.45 -13.16
CA ALA A 13 6.10 22.07 -12.77
C ALA A 13 5.40 21.25 -13.88
N ALA A 14 5.50 21.68 -15.14
CA ALA A 14 4.95 20.94 -16.27
C ALA A 14 5.60 19.57 -16.44
N TYR A 15 6.92 19.48 -16.30
CA TYR A 15 7.66 18.22 -16.34
C TYR A 15 7.23 17.28 -15.21
N PHE A 16 7.10 17.80 -13.99
CA PHE A 16 6.61 17.04 -12.83
C PHE A 16 5.19 16.50 -13.07
N TRP A 17 4.25 17.34 -13.54
CA TRP A 17 2.88 16.92 -13.84
C TRP A 17 2.79 15.92 -15.00
N ILE A 18 3.62 16.07 -16.05
CA ILE A 18 3.66 15.15 -17.18
C ILE A 18 4.23 13.79 -16.76
N GLN A 19 5.31 13.78 -15.98
CA GLN A 19 5.88 12.53 -15.47
C GLN A 19 4.90 11.82 -14.52
N ARG A 20 4.20 12.61 -13.71
CA ARG A 20 3.14 12.14 -12.81
C ARG A 20 1.95 11.53 -13.56
N ALA A 21 1.50 12.16 -14.65
CA ALA A 21 0.39 11.69 -15.48
C ALA A 21 0.76 10.46 -16.31
N ARG A 22 2.00 10.37 -16.81
CA ARG A 22 2.50 9.20 -17.53
C ARG A 22 2.61 7.97 -16.62
N ASN A 23 3.13 8.15 -15.41
CA ASN A 23 3.18 7.09 -14.40
C ASN A 23 1.77 6.65 -13.96
N ALA A 24 0.78 7.55 -13.95
CA ALA A 24 -0.62 7.21 -13.65
C ALA A 24 -1.29 6.41 -14.79
N ALA A 25 -0.94 6.68 -16.04
CA ALA A 25 -1.50 6.01 -17.22
C ALA A 25 -0.92 4.60 -17.45
N GLU A 26 0.36 4.38 -17.15
CA GLU A 26 1.01 3.06 -17.30
C GLU A 26 0.47 2.01 -16.31
N MET A 27 -0.01 2.42 -15.13
CA MET A 27 -0.52 1.49 -14.09
C MET A 27 -1.97 1.02 -14.30
N GLY A 28 -2.75 1.70 -15.15
CA GLY A 28 -4.08 1.23 -15.56
C GLY A 28 -4.01 0.00 -16.48
N HIS A 29 -2.89 -0.18 -17.19
CA HIS A 29 -2.61 -1.36 -18.01
C HIS A 29 -1.99 -2.51 -17.19
N GLU A 30 -1.10 -2.24 -16.22
CA GLU A 30 -0.53 -3.30 -15.35
C GLU A 30 -1.60 -4.09 -14.58
N LEU A 31 -2.69 -3.45 -14.15
CA LEU A 31 -3.76 -4.16 -13.40
C LEU A 31 -4.53 -5.19 -14.25
N LEU A 32 -4.57 -5.03 -15.58
CA LEU A 32 -5.29 -5.95 -16.47
C LEU A 32 -4.43 -7.16 -16.84
N ASP A 33 -3.12 -6.98 -17.07
CA ASP A 33 -2.20 -8.09 -17.38
C ASP A 33 -1.73 -8.87 -16.13
N VAL A 34 -1.68 -8.25 -14.95
CA VAL A 34 -1.22 -8.87 -13.69
C VAL A 34 -2.32 -9.69 -12.98
N ALA A 35 -3.52 -9.76 -13.54
CA ALA A 35 -4.65 -10.46 -12.91
C ALA A 35 -4.40 -11.97 -12.71
N ASN A 36 -3.68 -12.63 -13.63
CA ASN A 36 -3.30 -14.03 -13.49
C ASN A 36 -2.27 -14.22 -12.38
N ASP A 37 -1.27 -13.34 -12.31
CA ASP A 37 -0.21 -13.40 -11.29
C ASP A 37 -0.76 -13.12 -9.89
N ILE A 38 -1.68 -12.16 -9.75
CA ILE A 38 -2.42 -11.93 -8.50
C ILE A 38 -3.21 -13.17 -8.10
N ARG A 39 -3.86 -13.85 -9.05
CA ARG A 39 -4.64 -15.06 -8.75
C ARG A 39 -3.74 -16.22 -8.32
N LEU A 40 -2.56 -16.36 -8.92
CA LEU A 40 -1.57 -17.37 -8.54
C LEU A 40 -0.97 -17.06 -7.17
N ALA A 41 -0.57 -15.81 -6.92
CA ALA A 41 -0.11 -15.33 -5.62
C ALA A 41 -1.17 -15.57 -4.55
N ALA A 42 -2.41 -15.12 -4.78
CA ALA A 42 -3.55 -15.36 -3.90
C ALA A 42 -3.69 -16.84 -3.53
N ARG A 43 -3.62 -17.73 -4.53
CA ARG A 43 -3.70 -19.17 -4.30
C ARG A 43 -2.53 -19.69 -3.48
N ARG A 44 -1.30 -19.21 -3.72
CA ARG A 44 -0.09 -19.60 -2.97
C ARG A 44 -0.18 -19.20 -1.50
N PHE A 45 -0.67 -18.00 -1.22
CA PHE A 45 -0.90 -17.53 0.15
C PHE A 45 -2.18 -18.07 0.78
N GLY A 46 -2.88 -19.00 0.11
CA GLY A 46 -4.10 -19.62 0.63
C GLY A 46 -5.31 -18.69 0.65
N PHE A 47 -5.23 -17.50 0.04
CA PHE A 47 -6.36 -16.60 -0.09
C PHE A 47 -7.43 -17.22 -0.98
N ARG A 48 -8.65 -17.33 -0.45
CA ARG A 48 -9.81 -17.84 -1.17
C ARG A 48 -10.96 -16.87 -1.06
N ARG A 49 -11.39 -16.34 -2.20
CA ARG A 49 -12.62 -15.55 -2.28
C ARG A 49 -13.80 -16.45 -1.90
N ARG A 50 -14.67 -15.96 -1.02
CA ARG A 50 -15.90 -16.64 -0.60
C ARG A 50 -17.09 -15.83 -1.08
N ASN A 51 -18.13 -16.50 -1.56
CA ASN A 51 -19.35 -15.83 -2.02
C ASN A 51 -20.01 -15.12 -0.83
N ASN A 52 -20.63 -13.96 -1.09
CA ASN A 52 -21.32 -13.13 -0.11
C ASN A 52 -20.45 -12.52 1.02
N LEU A 53 -19.13 -12.61 0.92
CA LEU A 53 -18.20 -11.94 1.83
C LEU A 53 -17.30 -10.98 1.07
N HIS A 54 -16.96 -9.87 1.70
CA HIS A 54 -16.03 -8.91 1.13
C HIS A 54 -14.61 -9.53 1.09
N PRO A 55 -13.81 -9.35 0.02
CA PRO A 55 -12.46 -9.95 -0.08
C PRO A 55 -11.54 -9.67 1.12
N ALA A 56 -11.56 -8.44 1.65
CA ALA A 56 -10.84 -8.09 2.88
C ALA A 56 -11.25 -8.93 4.12
N GLU A 57 -12.49 -9.42 4.19
CA GLU A 57 -12.99 -10.23 5.31
C GLU A 57 -12.62 -11.70 5.17
N THR A 58 -12.29 -12.15 3.95
CA THR A 58 -11.89 -13.54 3.68
C THR A 58 -10.38 -13.79 3.85
N ILE A 59 -9.61 -12.77 4.24
CA ILE A 59 -8.18 -12.89 4.50
C ILE A 59 -7.95 -13.75 5.73
N ASP A 60 -7.33 -14.92 5.62
CA ASP A 60 -7.09 -15.80 6.77
C ASP A 60 -5.63 -15.74 7.28
N ASP A 61 -4.70 -15.18 6.50
CA ASP A 61 -3.29 -14.98 6.88
C ASP A 61 -3.03 -13.50 7.25
N PRO A 62 -2.54 -13.19 8.46
CA PRO A 62 -2.23 -11.82 8.87
C PRO A 62 -1.17 -11.14 7.98
N LYS A 63 -0.27 -11.88 7.32
CA LYS A 63 0.73 -11.31 6.40
C LYS A 63 0.07 -10.62 5.21
N ILE A 64 -1.02 -11.20 4.69
CA ILE A 64 -1.79 -10.62 3.58
C ILE A 64 -2.45 -9.32 4.04
N ALA A 65 -3.05 -9.31 5.24
CA ALA A 65 -3.69 -8.11 5.80
C ALA A 65 -2.65 -7.00 6.05
N LEU A 66 -1.46 -7.36 6.54
CA LEU A 66 -0.35 -6.44 6.75
C LEU A 66 0.14 -5.82 5.43
N ALA A 67 0.40 -6.65 4.42
CA ALA A 67 0.83 -6.18 3.10
C ALA A 67 -0.23 -5.31 2.42
N ALA A 68 -1.52 -5.68 2.54
CA ALA A 68 -2.64 -4.89 2.05
C ALA A 68 -2.75 -3.54 2.76
N LEU A 69 -2.52 -3.49 4.08
CA LEU A 69 -2.46 -2.23 4.83
C LEU A 69 -1.29 -1.36 4.39
N GLY A 70 -0.09 -1.94 4.24
CA GLY A 70 1.08 -1.23 3.75
C GLY A 70 0.86 -0.64 2.35
N ALA A 71 0.32 -1.43 1.43
CA ALA A 71 -0.04 -0.97 0.08
C ALA A 71 -1.12 0.12 0.10
N SER A 72 -2.14 -0.04 0.96
CA SER A 72 -3.19 0.98 1.11
C SER A 72 -2.63 2.29 1.63
N PHE A 73 -1.75 2.23 2.63
CA PHE A 73 -1.11 3.41 3.19
C PHE A 73 -0.21 4.13 2.18
N LEU A 74 0.50 3.34 1.39
CA LEU A 74 1.37 3.81 0.32
C LEU A 74 0.60 4.58 -0.76
N GLU A 75 -0.65 4.20 -1.05
CA GLU A 75 -1.51 4.82 -2.09
C GLU A 75 -2.58 5.79 -1.54
N LEU A 76 -2.48 6.24 -0.28
CA LEU A 76 -3.47 7.17 0.33
C LEU A 76 -3.51 8.56 -0.30
N ASP A 77 -2.35 9.12 -0.62
CA ASP A 77 -2.25 10.49 -1.15
C ASP A 77 -2.18 10.47 -2.67
N ASP A 78 -1.00 10.11 -3.13
CA ASP A 78 -0.54 10.27 -4.48
C ASP A 78 0.12 8.98 -4.93
N PHE A 79 0.49 8.90 -6.20
CA PHE A 79 1.05 7.64 -6.70
C PHE A 79 2.42 7.43 -6.10
N PRO A 80 2.68 6.22 -5.56
CA PRO A 80 3.93 5.96 -4.88
C PRO A 80 5.10 5.90 -5.85
N THR A 81 6.26 6.36 -5.40
CA THR A 81 7.50 6.22 -6.17
C THR A 81 7.98 4.77 -6.16
N ALA A 82 8.83 4.41 -7.13
CA ALA A 82 9.47 3.09 -7.17
C ALA A 82 10.27 2.81 -5.89
N GLU A 83 10.93 3.84 -5.33
CA GLU A 83 11.69 3.73 -4.08
C GLU A 83 10.78 3.45 -2.87
N GLN A 84 9.62 4.08 -2.78
CA GLN A 84 8.66 3.81 -1.71
C GLN A 84 8.03 2.42 -1.83
N LYS A 85 7.76 1.96 -3.06
CA LYS A 85 7.32 0.57 -3.32
C LYS A 85 8.39 -0.44 -2.88
N GLU A 86 9.64 -0.21 -3.27
CA GLU A 86 10.78 -1.04 -2.87
C GLU A 86 11.01 -1.01 -1.35
N ALA A 87 10.78 0.13 -0.69
CA ALA A 87 10.85 0.25 0.76
C ALA A 87 9.81 -0.62 1.47
N LEU A 88 8.58 -0.68 0.93
CA LEU A 88 7.52 -1.57 1.43
C LEU A 88 7.90 -3.04 1.23
N ILE A 89 8.35 -3.42 0.03
CA ILE A 89 8.78 -4.79 -0.28
C ILE A 89 9.90 -5.23 0.67
N ARG A 90 10.94 -4.41 0.79
CA ARG A 90 12.08 -4.68 1.68
C ARG A 90 11.67 -4.80 3.14
N GLY A 91 10.83 -3.89 3.62
CA GLY A 91 10.30 -3.95 4.98
C GLY A 91 9.54 -5.26 5.23
N LEU A 92 8.68 -5.68 4.30
CA LEU A 92 7.95 -6.95 4.43
C LEU A 92 8.88 -8.15 4.48
N ARG A 93 9.95 -8.17 3.67
CA ARG A 93 10.96 -9.24 3.71
C ARG A 93 11.64 -9.33 5.06
N GLU A 94 12.07 -8.20 5.60
CA GLU A 94 12.84 -8.13 6.84
C GLU A 94 12.00 -8.52 8.06
N GLU A 95 10.77 -8.02 8.12
CA GLU A 95 9.81 -8.23 9.20
C GLU A 95 9.21 -9.64 9.17
N LEU A 96 8.84 -10.14 7.99
CA LEU A 96 8.20 -11.44 7.83
C LEU A 96 9.19 -12.59 7.58
N LYS A 97 10.48 -12.27 7.40
CA LYS A 97 11.55 -13.23 7.08
C LYS A 97 11.26 -14.04 5.82
N ILE A 98 10.80 -13.37 4.76
CA ILE A 98 10.41 -13.98 3.48
C ILE A 98 11.33 -13.53 2.33
N PRO A 99 11.45 -14.32 1.24
CA PRO A 99 12.20 -13.93 0.05
C PRO A 99 11.58 -12.72 -0.65
N HIS A 100 12.36 -12.08 -1.52
CA HIS A 100 11.95 -10.85 -2.22
C HIS A 100 10.71 -11.04 -3.09
N GLU A 101 10.73 -12.08 -3.93
CA GLU A 101 9.61 -12.46 -4.79
C GLU A 101 8.31 -12.68 -3.99
N GLU A 102 8.40 -13.31 -2.81
CA GLU A 102 7.22 -13.52 -1.96
C GLU A 102 6.68 -12.20 -1.40
N ALA A 103 7.54 -11.27 -1.01
CA ALA A 103 7.13 -9.94 -0.57
C ALA A 103 6.53 -9.10 -1.70
N GLU A 104 7.08 -9.17 -2.92
CA GLU A 104 6.53 -8.49 -4.10
C GLU A 104 5.11 -8.97 -4.40
N GLU A 105 4.89 -10.28 -4.40
CA GLU A 105 3.57 -10.85 -4.62
C GLU A 105 2.57 -10.51 -3.50
N LEU A 106 3.02 -10.43 -2.25
CA LEU A 106 2.18 -9.94 -1.16
C LEU A 106 1.74 -8.49 -1.39
N VAL A 107 2.63 -7.63 -1.89
CA VAL A 107 2.29 -6.25 -2.23
C VAL A 107 1.29 -6.19 -3.38
N LEU A 108 1.48 -6.98 -4.44
CA LEU A 108 0.55 -7.06 -5.57
C LEU A 108 -0.84 -7.54 -5.13
N LEU A 109 -0.89 -8.62 -4.33
CA LEU A 109 -2.13 -9.13 -3.75
C LEU A 109 -2.79 -8.09 -2.84
N GLY A 110 -2.00 -7.43 -1.98
CA GLY A 110 -2.48 -6.41 -1.06
C GLY A 110 -3.10 -5.21 -1.79
N ARG A 111 -2.46 -4.76 -2.88
CA ARG A 111 -2.98 -3.70 -3.74
C ARG A 111 -4.28 -4.10 -4.44
N TRP A 112 -4.38 -5.34 -4.93
CA TRP A 112 -5.64 -5.85 -5.50
C TRP A 112 -6.77 -5.85 -4.46
N ILE A 113 -6.51 -6.34 -3.24
CA ILE A 113 -7.49 -6.33 -2.14
C ILE A 113 -7.93 -4.90 -1.81
N MET A 114 -7.01 -3.94 -1.80
CA MET A 114 -7.32 -2.52 -1.63
C MET A 114 -8.28 -2.02 -2.73
N GLY A 115 -8.03 -2.38 -3.98
CA GLY A 115 -8.92 -2.09 -5.10
C GLY A 115 -10.33 -2.66 -4.89
N GLU A 116 -10.44 -3.90 -4.43
CA GLU A 116 -11.73 -4.53 -4.09
C GLU A 116 -12.45 -3.83 -2.92
N CYS A 117 -11.73 -3.10 -2.05
CA CYS A 117 -12.33 -2.29 -0.99
C CYS A 117 -12.91 -0.95 -1.48
N GLY A 118 -12.70 -0.60 -2.75
CA GLY A 118 -13.07 0.70 -3.32
C GLY A 118 -12.03 1.80 -3.09
N GLY A 119 -10.78 1.44 -2.78
CA GLY A 119 -9.66 2.38 -2.62
C GLY A 119 -8.96 2.31 -1.26
N ALA A 120 -7.85 3.06 -1.15
CA ALA A 120 -6.95 3.06 0.00
C ALA A 120 -7.66 3.39 1.33
N GLN A 121 -8.40 4.50 1.40
CA GLN A 121 -9.06 4.94 2.63
C GLN A 121 -10.04 3.89 3.17
N GLN A 122 -10.83 3.30 2.28
CA GLN A 122 -11.86 2.29 2.58
C GLN A 122 -11.24 0.95 2.97
N ALA A 123 -10.07 0.63 2.41
CA ALA A 123 -9.31 -0.56 2.72
C ALA A 123 -8.72 -0.49 4.13
N ILE A 124 -8.11 0.64 4.51
CA ILE A 124 -7.42 0.81 5.79
C ILE A 124 -8.31 0.46 6.98
N SER A 125 -9.52 1.03 7.01
CA SER A 125 -10.47 0.78 8.09
C SER A 125 -10.89 -0.70 8.17
N ARG A 126 -11.10 -1.37 7.03
CA ARG A 126 -11.51 -2.79 6.97
C ARG A 126 -10.37 -3.72 7.36
N LEU A 127 -9.20 -3.48 6.79
CA LEU A 127 -8.02 -4.31 6.96
C LEU A 127 -7.43 -4.17 8.35
N SER A 128 -7.48 -2.99 8.99
CA SER A 128 -7.04 -2.82 10.37
C SER A 128 -7.86 -3.67 11.34
N ARG A 129 -9.20 -3.65 11.20
CA ARG A 129 -10.10 -4.53 11.95
C ARG A 129 -9.87 -6.00 11.65
N ARG A 130 -9.57 -6.36 10.39
CA ARG A 130 -9.30 -7.76 10.03
C ARG A 130 -7.97 -8.23 10.64
N LEU A 131 -6.91 -7.44 10.53
CA LEU A 131 -5.62 -7.73 11.14
C LEU A 131 -5.76 -7.92 12.65
N TYR A 132 -6.52 -7.05 13.33
CA TYR A 132 -6.83 -7.21 14.75
C TYR A 132 -7.50 -8.56 15.06
N LYS A 133 -8.48 -8.99 14.24
CA LYS A 133 -9.15 -10.29 14.45
C LYS A 133 -8.23 -11.49 14.20
N LEU A 134 -7.17 -11.35 13.40
CA LEU A 134 -6.25 -12.42 13.05
C LEU A 134 -5.09 -12.56 14.02
N SER A 135 -4.55 -11.44 14.49
CA SER A 135 -3.29 -11.40 15.25
C SER A 135 -3.32 -10.51 16.49
N GLU A 136 -4.49 -9.96 16.82
CA GLU A 136 -4.65 -8.91 17.83
C GLU A 136 -3.69 -7.74 17.55
N GLN A 137 -2.88 -7.34 18.53
CA GLN A 137 -1.94 -6.21 18.42
C GLN A 137 -0.54 -6.63 17.97
N THR A 138 -0.30 -7.93 17.75
CA THR A 138 1.04 -8.50 17.51
C THR A 138 1.77 -7.84 16.34
N HIS A 139 1.06 -7.54 15.25
CA HIS A 139 1.65 -6.95 14.04
C HIS A 139 1.60 -5.41 13.98
N PHE A 140 1.17 -4.74 15.05
CA PHE A 140 1.11 -3.28 15.07
C PHE A 140 2.50 -2.65 14.88
N ASN A 141 3.48 -3.10 15.65
CA ASN A 141 4.85 -2.57 15.56
C ASN A 141 5.47 -2.84 14.18
N THR A 142 5.22 -4.01 13.61
CA THR A 142 5.62 -4.33 12.23
C THR A 142 4.98 -3.35 11.24
N LEU A 143 3.68 -3.08 11.35
CA LEU A 143 3.01 -2.12 10.46
C LEU A 143 3.59 -0.71 10.60
N VAL A 144 3.86 -0.26 11.83
CA VAL A 144 4.51 1.03 12.09
C VAL A 144 5.92 1.08 11.49
N SER A 145 6.70 0.01 11.62
CA SER A 145 8.03 -0.14 11.00
C SER A 145 7.96 -0.01 9.47
N LEU A 146 7.00 -0.70 8.83
CA LEU A 146 6.74 -0.57 7.38
C LEU A 146 6.40 0.87 6.99
N ILE A 147 5.50 1.52 7.73
CA ILE A 147 5.10 2.91 7.47
C ILE A 147 6.30 3.85 7.59
N GLN A 148 7.13 3.70 8.63
CA GLN A 148 8.33 4.51 8.82
C GLN A 148 9.33 4.33 7.68
N SER A 149 9.50 3.11 7.19
CA SER A 149 10.31 2.83 6.00
C SER A 149 9.79 3.58 4.78
N ILE A 150 8.49 3.49 4.49
CA ILE A 150 7.86 4.19 3.36
C ILE A 150 8.05 5.71 3.46
N VAL A 151 7.90 6.29 4.65
CA VAL A 151 8.07 7.72 4.89
C VAL A 151 9.51 8.16 4.66
N LYS A 152 10.48 7.36 5.11
CA LYS A 152 11.91 7.63 4.96
C LYS A 152 12.33 7.76 3.50
N TYR A 153 11.76 6.93 2.62
CA TYR A 153 12.01 6.95 1.17
C TYR A 153 11.01 7.81 0.38
N GLY A 154 10.14 8.55 1.07
CA GLY A 154 9.26 9.56 0.49
C GLY A 154 9.73 10.98 0.83
N ASN A 155 8.78 11.85 1.15
CA ASN A 155 9.05 13.25 1.55
C ASN A 155 9.58 13.41 2.98
N GLY A 156 9.99 12.31 3.64
CA GLY A 156 10.50 12.29 5.02
C GLY A 156 9.47 12.61 6.10
N THR A 157 8.22 12.93 5.72
CA THR A 157 7.13 13.29 6.62
C THR A 157 5.82 12.64 6.16
N LEU A 158 4.97 12.31 7.13
CA LEU A 158 3.61 11.84 6.86
C LEU A 158 2.73 13.00 6.39
N SER A 159 1.96 12.76 5.34
CA SER A 159 0.91 13.68 4.93
C SER A 159 -0.23 13.75 5.96
N GLN A 160 -1.16 14.68 5.76
CA GLN A 160 -2.34 14.75 6.62
C GLN A 160 -3.24 13.50 6.49
N SER A 161 -3.42 12.96 5.28
CA SER A 161 -4.25 11.77 5.06
C SER A 161 -3.63 10.53 5.72
N GLN A 162 -2.30 10.40 5.63
CA GLN A 162 -1.54 9.31 6.23
C GLN A 162 -1.53 9.37 7.75
N LYS A 163 -1.50 10.58 8.34
CA LYS A 163 -1.67 10.75 9.79
C LYS A 163 -3.05 10.29 10.25
N THR A 164 -4.11 10.76 9.60
CA THR A 164 -5.48 10.32 9.90
C THR A 164 -5.64 8.81 9.72
N ALA A 165 -5.05 8.24 8.68
CA ALA A 165 -5.08 6.80 8.46
C ALA A 165 -4.31 6.01 9.53
N LEU A 166 -3.21 6.55 10.06
CA LEU A 166 -2.49 5.94 11.17
C LEU A 166 -3.36 5.91 12.44
N GLU A 167 -4.12 6.98 12.70
CA GLU A 167 -5.11 7.04 13.79
C GLU A 167 -6.21 5.98 13.56
N ASP A 168 -6.73 5.86 12.33
CA ASP A 168 -7.72 4.81 11.97
C ASP A 168 -7.18 3.39 12.18
N VAL A 169 -5.90 3.16 11.88
CA VAL A 169 -5.22 1.89 12.14
C VAL A 169 -5.10 1.63 13.63
N GLN A 170 -4.68 2.62 14.42
CA GLN A 170 -4.58 2.51 15.87
C GLN A 170 -5.94 2.17 16.50
N HIS A 171 -7.01 2.86 16.07
CA HIS A 171 -8.37 2.55 16.50
C HIS A 171 -8.81 1.14 16.08
N GLY A 172 -8.54 0.73 14.84
CA GLY A 172 -8.88 -0.61 14.33
C GLY A 172 -8.15 -1.74 15.06
N LEU A 173 -6.90 -1.51 15.47
CA LEU A 173 -6.08 -2.44 16.27
C LEU A 173 -6.30 -2.29 17.79
N LYS A 174 -7.17 -1.37 18.21
CA LYS A 174 -7.47 -1.06 19.60
C LYS A 174 -6.23 -0.69 20.44
N ILE A 175 -5.30 0.02 19.83
CA ILE A 175 -4.16 0.62 20.53
C ILE A 175 -4.69 1.82 21.33
N ARG A 176 -4.27 1.94 22.60
CA ARG A 176 -4.65 3.02 23.51
C ARG A 176 -3.56 4.08 23.59
#